data_AF-A0A833VSJ4-F1
#
_entry.id   AF-A0A833VSJ4-F1
#
_cell.length_a   1.000
_cell.length_b   1.000
_cell.length_c   1.000
_cell.angle_alpha   90.00
_cell.angle_beta   90.00
_cell.angle_gamma   90.00
#
_symmetry.space_group_name_H-M   'P 1'
#
loop_
_entity.id
_entity.type
_entity.pdbx_description
1 polymer ?
#
loop_
_entity_poly.entity_id
_entity_poly.type
_entity_poly.pdbx_seq_one_letter_code
_entity_poly.pdbx_strand_id
1 'polypeptide(L)'
;MAATLKLTPTSQWVSGGAGRSSDFRRSSLRTPARRSAAVTPIRASAYSDELVQTAKSIASPGRGILAIDESNATCGKRLASIGLENTEPNRQAYRQLLLTTPGLGEFISGAILFEETLYQSTTDGKKMVDCLRDAKIMPGIKVDKGLVPLPGSNNESWCQGLDGLASRCAEYYKQGARFAKWRTVVSIPCGPSALAVKEAAWGLARYASIAQDNGLVPIVEPEILLDGDHAIERTFEVAQKVWAEVFFYLSQNNVLLEGTLLKPSMVTPGADHKTKASPETIAKFTLNMLKRTVPPAVPGIMFLSGGQSEMEATLNLNAMNQSLNPWHVSFSYARALQNSVLKTWQGRPENLEAAQKALLARAKANSLAQLGRYTSEGESDESKAGMFQKGYTY
;
A
#
# COMPACT_ATOMS: atom_id res chain seq x y z
N MET A 1 -74.65 -38.98 -24.94
CA MET A 1 -74.51 -39.54 -23.57
C MET A 1 -73.74 -38.50 -22.75
N ALA A 2 -74.33 -37.45 -22.16
CA ALA A 2 -75.41 -37.33 -21.18
C ALA A 2 -75.10 -37.97 -19.81
N ALA A 3 -74.55 -37.17 -18.89
CA ALA A 3 -74.76 -37.26 -17.44
C ALA A 3 -74.47 -35.86 -16.83
N THR A 4 -75.47 -34.98 -16.76
CA THR A 4 -76.35 -34.64 -15.62
C THR A 4 -75.78 -33.56 -14.69
N LEU A 5 -76.55 -32.48 -14.59
CA LEU A 5 -76.32 -31.21 -13.88
C LEU A 5 -77.23 -31.12 -12.64
N LYS A 6 -76.92 -30.15 -11.75
CA LYS A 6 -77.71 -29.54 -10.64
C LYS A 6 -77.31 -30.06 -9.24
N LEU A 7 -77.03 -29.20 -8.26
CA LEU A 7 -77.91 -28.16 -7.69
C LEU A 7 -77.20 -26.86 -7.23
N THR A 8 -77.94 -25.76 -7.35
CA THR A 8 -77.74 -24.37 -6.90
C THR A 8 -78.39 -24.13 -5.50
N PRO A 9 -78.69 -22.89 -5.04
CA PRO A 9 -77.82 -21.84 -4.45
C PRO A 9 -78.36 -21.35 -3.08
N THR A 10 -77.64 -20.50 -2.35
CA THR A 10 -78.27 -19.68 -1.29
C THR A 10 -77.81 -18.23 -1.35
N SER A 11 -78.72 -17.37 -1.78
CA SER A 11 -78.71 -15.91 -1.57
C SER A 11 -79.70 -15.61 -0.44
N GLN A 12 -79.36 -14.72 0.49
CA GLN A 12 -80.36 -14.01 1.29
C GLN A 12 -80.09 -12.50 1.31
N TRP A 13 -80.96 -11.80 0.56
CA TRP A 13 -81.80 -10.67 0.96
C TRP A 13 -81.21 -9.42 1.65
N VAL A 14 -81.50 -8.29 1.00
CA VAL A 14 -81.41 -6.90 1.50
C VAL A 14 -82.73 -6.51 2.18
N SER A 15 -82.65 -5.95 3.39
CA SER A 15 -83.54 -4.91 3.96
C SER A 15 -82.96 -4.56 5.34
N GLY A 16 -82.45 -3.36 5.62
CA GLY A 16 -83.20 -2.12 5.78
C GLY A 16 -83.44 -1.86 7.27
N GLY A 17 -82.81 -0.84 7.87
CA GLY A 17 -83.11 -0.45 9.25
C GLY A 17 -81.99 0.27 10.02
N ALA A 18 -82.07 1.60 10.00
CA ALA A 18 -81.47 2.61 10.87
C ALA A 18 -80.66 2.19 12.11
N GLY A 19 -79.48 2.83 12.27
CA GLY A 19 -79.00 3.21 13.60
C GLY A 19 -77.49 3.30 13.77
N ARG A 20 -77.02 4.54 13.97
CA ARG A 20 -75.92 4.99 14.84
C ARG A 20 -74.61 5.47 14.20
N SER A 21 -74.45 6.79 14.36
CA SER A 21 -73.24 7.55 14.70
C SER A 21 -71.99 7.36 13.86
N SER A 22 -71.75 8.38 13.04
CA SER A 22 -70.47 8.79 12.49
C SER A 22 -69.40 9.02 13.57
N ASP A 23 -68.32 8.26 13.54
CA ASP A 23 -67.04 8.63 14.14
C ASP A 23 -65.94 8.51 13.07
N PHE A 24 -65.69 9.62 12.37
CA PHE A 24 -64.52 9.78 11.52
C PHE A 24 -63.27 9.88 12.41
N ARG A 25 -62.65 8.74 12.74
CA ARG A 25 -61.28 8.76 13.28
C ARG A 25 -60.31 9.01 12.13
N ARG A 26 -59.73 10.22 12.11
CA ARG A 26 -58.54 10.57 11.33
C ARG A 26 -57.44 9.52 11.57
N SER A 27 -57.15 8.74 10.55
CA SER A 27 -55.89 8.00 10.45
C SER A 27 -54.76 9.01 10.37
N SER A 28 -54.03 9.21 11.47
CA SER A 28 -52.75 9.91 11.44
C SER A 28 -51.77 9.00 10.70
N LEU A 29 -51.42 9.37 9.46
CA LEU A 29 -50.26 8.81 8.77
C LEU A 29 -49.03 9.05 9.65
N ARG A 30 -48.60 8.02 10.38
CA ARG A 30 -47.31 8.03 11.05
C ARG A 30 -46.24 8.05 9.96
N THR A 31 -45.58 9.20 9.82
CA THR A 31 -44.31 9.32 9.11
C THR A 31 -43.39 8.22 9.62
N PRO A 32 -42.76 7.40 8.76
CA PRO A 32 -41.78 6.44 9.23
C PRO A 32 -40.68 7.24 9.94
N ALA A 33 -40.40 6.88 11.19
CA ALA A 33 -39.28 7.45 11.93
C ALA A 33 -38.06 7.41 11.01
N ARG A 34 -37.47 8.59 10.79
CA ARG A 34 -36.20 8.76 10.11
C ARG A 34 -35.22 7.80 10.79
N ARG A 35 -34.94 6.64 10.18
CA ARG A 35 -33.79 5.83 10.59
C ARG A 35 -32.65 6.83 10.59
N SER A 36 -32.06 7.11 11.75
CA SER A 36 -30.78 7.80 11.75
C SER A 36 -29.94 7.00 10.76
N ALA A 37 -29.38 7.68 9.76
CA ALA A 37 -28.39 7.05 8.92
C ALA A 37 -27.43 6.38 9.90
N ALA A 38 -27.35 5.05 9.84
CA ALA A 38 -26.39 4.33 10.65
C ALA A 38 -25.06 4.95 10.25
N VAL A 39 -24.52 5.80 11.13
CA VAL A 39 -23.15 6.29 11.02
C VAL A 39 -22.37 4.99 11.00
N THR A 40 -21.89 4.61 9.82
CA THR A 40 -20.99 3.48 9.66
C THR A 40 -19.92 3.72 10.71
N PRO A 41 -19.74 2.83 11.70
CA PRO A 41 -18.77 3.07 12.74
C PRO A 41 -17.40 2.87 12.09
N ILE A 42 -16.89 3.93 11.46
CA ILE A 42 -15.50 4.01 11.05
C ILE A 42 -14.71 3.99 12.36
N ARG A 43 -14.11 2.84 12.69
CA ARG A 43 -13.52 2.57 14.00
C ARG A 43 -12.11 3.13 14.18
N ALA A 44 -11.62 4.00 13.29
CA ALA A 44 -10.41 4.79 13.50
C ALA A 44 -10.44 5.70 14.77
N SER A 45 -11.54 5.68 15.53
CA SER A 45 -11.69 6.26 16.86
C SER A 45 -11.25 7.74 16.90
N ALA A 46 -10.44 8.13 17.87
CA ALA A 46 -9.93 9.48 18.06
C ALA A 46 -8.90 9.93 17.00
N TYR A 47 -8.42 9.03 16.13
CA TYR A 47 -7.33 9.32 15.19
C TYR A 47 -7.79 9.66 13.77
N SER A 48 -9.10 9.63 13.48
CA SER A 48 -9.62 9.76 12.11
C SER A 48 -9.05 10.98 11.35
N ASP A 49 -9.11 12.17 11.96
CA ASP A 49 -8.60 13.40 11.34
C ASP A 49 -7.07 13.39 11.18
N GLU A 50 -6.35 12.88 12.19
CA GLU A 50 -4.89 12.75 12.15
C GLU A 50 -4.43 11.78 11.06
N LEU A 51 -5.13 10.65 10.88
CA LEU A 51 -4.85 9.68 9.84
C LEU A 51 -5.02 10.30 8.45
N VAL A 52 -6.11 11.02 8.22
CA VAL A 52 -6.37 11.71 6.94
C VAL A 52 -5.31 12.77 6.68
N GLN A 53 -4.94 13.56 7.70
CA GLN A 53 -3.91 14.59 7.56
C GLN A 53 -2.52 13.98 7.30
N THR A 54 -2.19 12.89 7.98
CA THR A 54 -0.92 12.17 7.81
C THR A 54 -0.83 11.57 6.40
N ALA A 55 -1.87 10.88 5.94
CA ALA A 55 -1.89 10.27 4.62
C ALA A 55 -1.75 11.32 3.50
N LYS A 56 -2.43 12.47 3.62
CA LYS A 56 -2.28 13.61 2.70
C LYS A 56 -0.89 14.24 2.74
N SER A 57 -0.30 14.37 3.94
CA SER A 57 1.06 14.92 4.10
C SER A 57 2.11 14.01 3.46
N ILE A 58 1.93 12.70 3.60
CA ILE A 58 2.77 11.70 2.90
C ILE A 58 2.53 11.76 1.39
N ALA A 59 1.28 11.90 0.93
CA ALA A 59 0.93 12.03 -0.47
C ALA A 59 1.04 13.48 -1.00
N SER A 60 2.15 14.17 -0.68
CA SER A 60 2.36 15.57 -1.07
C SER A 60 3.08 15.72 -2.43
N PRO A 61 2.75 16.76 -3.22
CA PRO A 61 3.37 17.00 -4.52
C PRO A 61 4.91 17.02 -4.49
N GLY A 62 5.52 16.34 -5.45
CA GLY A 62 6.97 16.24 -5.58
C GLY A 62 7.65 15.37 -4.53
N ARG A 63 6.91 14.63 -3.69
CA ARG A 63 7.49 13.81 -2.64
C ARG A 63 7.02 12.35 -2.69
N GLY A 64 7.86 11.44 -2.17
CA GLY A 64 7.56 10.03 -2.03
C GLY A 64 8.23 9.39 -0.80
N ILE A 65 8.17 8.08 -0.67
CA ILE A 65 8.62 7.36 0.53
C ILE A 65 9.96 6.67 0.28
N LEU A 66 10.89 6.85 1.22
CA LEU A 66 12.12 6.07 1.30
C LEU A 66 11.88 4.80 2.13
N ALA A 67 11.90 3.62 1.51
CA ALA A 67 11.69 2.35 2.21
C ALA A 67 13.03 1.76 2.65
N ILE A 68 13.37 1.92 3.94
CA ILE A 68 14.62 1.43 4.58
C ILE A 68 14.30 0.42 5.69
N ASP A 69 13.20 -0.30 5.50
CA ASP A 69 12.65 -1.28 6.42
C ASP A 69 13.13 -2.71 6.13
N GLU A 70 14.29 -2.84 5.49
CA GLU A 70 14.94 -4.14 5.36
C GLU A 70 15.17 -4.73 6.74
N SER A 71 14.74 -5.98 6.93
CA SER A 71 15.06 -6.75 8.14
C SER A 71 16.59 -6.89 8.27
N ASN A 72 17.08 -7.27 9.46
CA ASN A 72 18.50 -7.49 9.66
C ASN A 72 19.10 -8.48 8.65
N ALA A 73 18.35 -9.54 8.29
CA ALA A 73 18.77 -10.50 7.28
C ALA A 73 18.86 -9.87 5.87
N THR A 74 17.85 -9.09 5.47
CA THR A 74 17.80 -8.46 4.14
C THR A 74 18.80 -7.32 4.01
N CYS A 75 18.98 -6.52 5.06
CA CYS A 75 20.05 -5.52 5.13
C CYS A 75 21.43 -6.19 5.04
N GLY A 76 21.62 -7.34 5.70
CA GLY A 76 22.84 -8.13 5.60
C GLY A 76 23.19 -8.56 4.17
N LYS A 77 22.20 -9.03 3.39
CA LYS A 77 22.40 -9.35 1.96
C LYS A 77 22.87 -8.12 1.16
N ARG A 78 22.35 -6.93 1.48
CA ARG A 78 22.77 -5.68 0.83
C ARG A 78 24.18 -5.26 1.22
N LEU A 79 24.53 -5.33 2.50
CA LEU A 79 25.89 -5.04 2.98
C LEU A 79 26.91 -6.01 2.38
N ALA A 80 26.57 -7.31 2.31
CA ALA A 80 27.44 -8.32 1.71
C ALA A 80 27.74 -8.03 0.23
N SER A 81 26.80 -7.43 -0.52
CA SER A 81 27.00 -7.07 -1.93
C SER A 81 28.09 -6.01 -2.16
N ILE A 82 28.47 -5.28 -1.11
CA ILE A 82 29.58 -4.31 -1.12
C ILE A 82 30.74 -4.76 -0.23
N GLY A 83 30.77 -6.04 0.17
CA GLY A 83 31.84 -6.62 0.99
C GLY A 83 31.77 -6.29 2.49
N LEU A 84 30.64 -5.81 3.00
CA LEU A 84 30.48 -5.48 4.42
C LEU A 84 29.79 -6.61 5.20
N GLU A 85 30.26 -6.82 6.43
CA GLU A 85 29.64 -7.75 7.37
C GLU A 85 28.32 -7.20 7.92
N ASN A 86 27.36 -8.08 8.20
CA ASN A 86 26.07 -7.75 8.79
C ASN A 86 26.15 -7.54 10.32
N THR A 87 26.81 -6.48 10.76
CA THR A 87 26.87 -6.07 12.17
C THR A 87 25.90 -4.93 12.46
N GLU A 88 25.48 -4.78 13.71
CA GLU A 88 24.64 -3.64 14.12
C GLU A 88 25.28 -2.28 13.79
N PRO A 89 26.58 -2.04 14.08
CA PRO A 89 27.23 -0.78 13.71
C PRO A 89 27.18 -0.49 12.20
N ASN A 90 27.35 -1.50 11.34
CA ASN A 90 27.27 -1.32 9.90
C ASN A 90 25.85 -0.98 9.43
N ARG A 91 24.83 -1.62 10.02
CA ARG A 91 23.42 -1.28 9.75
C ARG A 91 23.09 0.13 10.23
N GLN A 92 23.52 0.50 11.43
CA GLN A 92 23.35 1.83 12.00
C GLN A 92 24.02 2.89 11.13
N ALA A 93 25.29 2.70 10.74
CA ALA A 93 26.03 3.63 9.89
C ALA A 93 25.35 3.83 8.53
N TYR A 94 24.86 2.74 7.93
CA TYR A 94 24.12 2.82 6.67
C TYR A 94 22.81 3.59 6.83
N ARG A 95 22.03 3.34 7.88
CA ARG A 95 20.78 4.07 8.16
C ARG A 95 21.04 5.54 8.47
N GLN A 96 22.08 5.82 9.26
CA GLN A 96 22.52 7.19 9.56
C GLN A 96 22.83 7.95 8.28
N LEU A 97 23.64 7.38 7.39
CA LEU A 97 23.97 7.99 6.09
C LEU A 97 22.72 8.44 5.33
N LEU A 98 21.71 7.57 5.24
CA LEU A 98 20.45 7.88 4.55
C LEU A 98 19.68 8.98 5.28
N LEU A 99 19.49 8.84 6.59
CA LEU A 99 18.62 9.70 7.40
C LEU A 99 19.20 11.07 7.71
N THR A 100 20.52 11.25 7.61
CA THR A 100 21.20 12.54 7.81
C THR A 100 21.56 13.23 6.49
N THR A 101 21.06 12.74 5.35
CA THR A 101 21.29 13.37 4.04
C THR A 101 20.67 14.78 4.01
N PRO A 102 21.47 15.85 3.83
CA PRO A 102 20.94 17.21 3.78
C PRO A 102 19.97 17.41 2.61
N GLY A 103 18.87 18.12 2.85
CA GLY A 103 17.87 18.43 1.81
C GLY A 103 16.95 17.27 1.41
N LEU A 104 17.12 16.07 1.98
CA LEU A 104 16.32 14.89 1.60
C LEU A 104 14.80 15.11 1.74
N GLY A 105 14.40 15.89 2.74
CA GLY A 105 13.01 16.25 3.02
C GLY A 105 12.27 16.97 1.89
N GLU A 106 12.99 17.59 0.96
CA GLU A 106 12.41 18.24 -0.23
C GLU A 106 11.74 17.22 -1.16
N PHE A 107 12.22 15.98 -1.16
CA PHE A 107 11.80 14.93 -2.08
C PHE A 107 11.21 13.70 -1.37
N ILE A 108 11.47 13.54 -0.07
CA ILE A 108 11.00 12.38 0.69
C ILE A 108 9.95 12.79 1.70
N SER A 109 8.72 12.35 1.44
CA SER A 109 7.53 12.14 2.27
C SER A 109 7.68 11.69 3.71
N GLY A 110 8.21 10.48 3.76
CA GLY A 110 8.23 9.59 4.88
C GLY A 110 9.27 8.52 4.64
N ALA A 111 9.73 7.91 5.73
CA ALA A 111 10.68 6.80 5.68
C ALA A 111 10.11 5.61 6.43
N ILE A 112 10.04 4.45 5.78
CA ILE A 112 9.63 3.21 6.44
C ILE A 112 10.88 2.63 7.11
N LEU A 113 10.82 2.45 8.42
CA LEU A 113 11.89 1.92 9.24
C LEU A 113 11.65 0.46 9.58
N PHE A 114 12.74 -0.26 9.86
CA PHE A 114 12.69 -1.50 10.61
C PHE A 114 12.74 -1.20 12.11
N GLU A 115 12.26 -2.11 12.95
CA GLU A 115 12.14 -1.90 14.40
C GLU A 115 13.47 -1.52 15.06
N GLU A 116 14.57 -2.17 14.67
CA GLU A 116 15.92 -1.82 15.15
C GLU A 116 16.23 -0.32 14.89
N THR A 117 15.95 0.18 13.68
CA THR A 117 16.21 1.57 13.31
C THR A 117 15.29 2.57 14.02
N LEU A 118 14.04 2.19 14.32
CA LEU A 118 13.07 3.05 15.02
C LEU A 118 13.54 3.42 16.44
N TYR A 119 14.24 2.50 17.11
CA TYR A 119 14.79 2.70 18.46
C TYR A 119 16.28 3.06 18.47
N GLN A 120 16.96 3.00 17.34
CA GLN A 120 18.37 3.40 17.23
C GLN A 120 18.56 4.92 17.30
N SER A 121 19.78 5.28 17.69
CA SER A 121 20.32 6.63 17.57
C SER A 121 21.45 6.66 16.54
N THR A 122 21.79 7.83 16.05
CA THR A 122 23.03 8.08 15.31
C THR A 122 24.23 7.91 16.24
N THR A 123 25.44 7.83 15.67
CA THR A 123 26.70 7.69 16.41
C THR A 123 27.00 8.86 17.36
N ASP A 124 26.42 10.04 17.11
CA ASP A 124 26.48 11.23 17.98
C ASP A 124 25.30 11.32 18.97
N GLY A 125 24.47 10.28 19.08
CA GLY A 125 23.45 10.13 20.13
C GLY A 125 22.08 10.72 19.84
N LYS A 126 21.84 11.26 18.63
CA LYS A 126 20.52 11.76 18.22
C LYS A 126 19.63 10.60 17.76
N LYS A 127 18.37 10.56 18.17
CA LYS A 127 17.46 9.49 17.74
C LYS A 127 17.23 9.56 16.22
N MET A 128 17.19 8.40 15.55
CA MET A 128 16.95 8.34 14.09
C MET A 128 15.61 8.98 13.69
N VAL A 129 14.58 8.84 14.54
CA VAL A 129 13.27 9.49 14.36
C VAL A 129 13.31 11.01 14.46
N ASP A 130 14.24 11.56 15.24
CA ASP A 130 14.40 13.01 15.36
C ASP A 130 15.10 13.58 14.12
N CYS A 131 16.07 12.84 13.53
CA CYS A 131 16.67 13.19 12.25
C CYS A 131 15.61 13.32 11.13
N LEU A 132 14.68 12.36 11.08
CA LEU A 132 13.55 12.39 10.14
C LEU A 132 12.65 13.61 10.37
N ARG A 133 12.23 13.87 11.62
CA ARG A 133 11.36 14.99 11.96
C ARG A 133 11.98 16.34 11.59
N ASP A 134 13.26 16.53 11.88
CA ASP A 134 13.97 17.77 11.56
C ASP A 134 14.07 17.98 10.03
N ALA A 135 14.18 16.90 9.27
CA ALA A 135 14.10 16.90 7.82
C ALA A 135 12.65 16.97 7.28
N LYS A 136 11.63 17.10 8.14
CA LYS A 136 10.19 17.07 7.77
C LYS A 136 9.76 15.78 7.07
N ILE A 137 10.44 14.68 7.37
CA ILE A 137 10.14 13.34 6.86
C ILE A 137 9.34 12.59 7.93
N MET A 138 8.19 12.06 7.56
CA MET A 138 7.34 11.29 8.48
C MET A 138 8.02 9.94 8.83
N PRO A 139 8.15 9.54 10.11
CA PRO A 139 8.59 8.19 10.46
C PRO A 139 7.46 7.18 10.25
N GLY A 140 7.77 6.06 9.61
CA GLY A 140 6.89 4.91 9.47
C GLY A 140 7.58 3.62 9.88
N ILE A 141 6.81 2.55 10.07
CA ILE A 141 7.31 1.30 10.65
C ILE A 141 6.78 0.08 9.88
N LYS A 142 7.66 -0.86 9.53
CA LYS A 142 7.25 -2.20 9.08
C LYS A 142 6.74 -2.99 10.28
N VAL A 143 5.50 -3.50 10.19
CA VAL A 143 4.86 -4.21 11.31
C VAL A 143 4.56 -5.68 11.01
N ASP A 144 4.62 -6.10 9.75
CA ASP A 144 4.51 -7.52 9.40
C ASP A 144 5.70 -8.34 9.95
N LYS A 145 5.46 -9.63 10.21
CA LYS A 145 6.47 -10.58 10.69
C LYS A 145 6.93 -11.53 9.57
N GLY A 146 6.82 -11.09 8.31
CA GLY A 146 7.29 -11.83 7.16
C GLY A 146 6.31 -12.88 6.64
N LEU A 147 6.78 -13.58 5.60
CA LEU A 147 6.03 -14.57 4.85
C LEU A 147 6.35 -15.98 5.35
N VAL A 148 5.33 -16.83 5.39
CA VAL A 148 5.49 -18.27 5.61
C VAL A 148 4.71 -19.06 4.55
N PRO A 149 5.06 -20.33 4.29
CA PRO A 149 4.29 -21.17 3.37
C PRO A 149 2.81 -21.21 3.75
N LEU A 150 1.92 -21.11 2.77
CA LEU A 150 0.48 -21.20 2.96
C LEU A 150 0.05 -22.67 2.80
N PRO A 151 -0.33 -23.38 3.89
CA PRO A 151 -0.73 -24.78 3.81
C PRO A 151 -1.97 -24.93 2.93
N GLY A 152 -2.00 -25.97 2.09
CA GLY A 152 -3.11 -26.22 1.15
C GLY A 152 -3.13 -25.31 -0.08
N SER A 153 -2.06 -24.55 -0.32
CA SER A 153 -1.88 -23.73 -1.53
C SER A 153 -0.88 -24.33 -2.51
N ASN A 154 -0.73 -23.72 -3.69
CA ASN A 154 0.22 -24.17 -4.72
C ASN A 154 1.60 -23.50 -4.58
N ASN A 155 2.32 -23.83 -3.50
CA ASN A 155 3.60 -23.20 -3.12
C ASN A 155 3.49 -21.68 -2.96
N GLU A 156 2.34 -21.21 -2.46
CA GLU A 156 2.11 -19.79 -2.16
C GLU A 156 2.47 -19.51 -0.70
N SER A 157 2.48 -18.24 -0.33
CA SER A 157 2.81 -17.78 1.02
C SER A 157 1.73 -16.89 1.58
N TRP A 158 1.66 -16.79 2.89
CA TRP A 158 0.85 -15.79 3.60
C TRP A 158 1.71 -15.04 4.60
N CYS A 159 1.24 -13.88 5.04
CA CYS A 159 2.01 -12.99 5.90
C CYS A 159 1.51 -13.05 7.35
N GLN A 160 2.44 -13.16 8.30
CA GLN A 160 2.16 -13.21 9.73
C GLN A 160 2.36 -11.84 10.41
N GLY A 161 1.87 -11.70 11.64
CA GLY A 161 2.17 -10.54 12.49
C GLY A 161 0.97 -9.87 13.19
N LEU A 162 -0.24 -10.42 13.05
CA LEU A 162 -1.45 -9.88 13.67
C LEU A 162 -1.43 -10.04 15.20
N ASP A 163 -0.82 -11.11 15.69
CA ASP A 163 -0.69 -11.36 17.13
C ASP A 163 0.10 -10.25 17.82
N GLY A 164 -0.54 -9.60 18.79
CA GLY A 164 0.01 -8.47 19.53
C GLY A 164 0.17 -7.18 18.71
N LEU A 165 -0.36 -7.12 17.47
CA LEU A 165 -0.18 -5.97 16.59
C LEU A 165 -0.69 -4.65 17.20
N ALA A 166 -1.84 -4.65 17.87
CA ALA A 166 -2.40 -3.44 18.49
C ALA A 166 -1.42 -2.82 19.49
N SER A 167 -0.90 -3.63 20.43
CA SER A 167 0.07 -3.17 21.42
C SER A 167 1.36 -2.66 20.77
N ARG A 168 1.84 -3.33 19.71
CA ARG A 168 3.01 -2.87 18.96
C ARG A 168 2.76 -1.54 18.25
N CYS A 169 1.62 -1.39 17.57
CA CYS A 169 1.24 -0.13 16.91
C CYS A 169 1.16 1.03 17.91
N ALA A 170 0.54 0.81 19.08
CA ALA A 170 0.49 1.82 20.13
C ALA A 170 1.90 2.23 20.61
N GLU A 171 2.82 1.28 20.76
CA GLU A 171 4.20 1.59 21.16
C GLU A 171 4.98 2.32 20.05
N TYR A 172 4.85 1.89 18.80
CA TYR A 172 5.47 2.57 17.67
C TYR A 172 4.95 4.01 17.50
N TYR A 173 3.66 4.24 17.76
CA TYR A 173 3.07 5.57 17.75
C TYR A 173 3.73 6.49 18.80
N LYS A 174 3.93 5.99 20.03
CA LYS A 174 4.66 6.72 21.10
C LYS A 174 6.11 7.01 20.72
N GLN A 175 6.76 6.08 20.04
CA GLN A 175 8.13 6.24 19.56
C GLN A 175 8.25 7.22 18.37
N GLY A 176 7.13 7.66 17.79
CA GLY A 176 7.08 8.71 16.77
C GLY A 176 6.68 8.23 15.37
N ALA A 177 6.37 6.95 15.18
CA ALA A 177 5.80 6.47 13.93
C ALA A 177 4.39 7.07 13.72
N ARG A 178 4.06 7.38 12.46
CA ARG A 178 2.72 7.88 12.07
C ARG A 178 2.07 7.08 10.95
N PHE A 179 2.81 6.17 10.35
CA PHE A 179 2.28 5.22 9.39
C PHE A 179 2.95 3.87 9.55
N ALA A 180 2.27 2.83 9.10
CA ALA A 180 2.75 1.46 9.15
C ALA A 180 2.84 0.88 7.73
N LYS A 181 3.60 -0.20 7.58
CA LYS A 181 3.69 -0.98 6.35
C LYS A 181 3.50 -2.45 6.65
N TRP A 182 2.67 -3.11 5.86
CA TRP A 182 2.48 -4.56 5.89
C TRP A 182 2.58 -5.11 4.47
N ARG A 183 3.58 -5.95 4.24
CA ARG A 183 3.78 -6.60 2.94
C ARG A 183 3.24 -8.01 2.94
N THR A 184 2.34 -8.32 2.00
CA THR A 184 2.03 -9.69 1.60
C THR A 184 2.38 -9.90 0.12
N VAL A 185 2.43 -11.15 -0.33
CA VAL A 185 2.76 -11.48 -1.73
C VAL A 185 1.72 -12.34 -2.39
N VAL A 186 1.60 -12.18 -3.70
CA VAL A 186 0.77 -12.99 -4.57
C VAL A 186 1.63 -13.41 -5.77
N SER A 187 1.64 -14.70 -6.11
CA SER A 187 2.49 -15.27 -7.16
C SER A 187 1.69 -15.59 -8.42
N ILE A 188 2.26 -15.30 -9.61
CA ILE A 188 1.63 -15.60 -10.90
C ILE A 188 2.05 -16.98 -11.46
N PRO A 189 3.34 -17.41 -11.46
CA PRO A 189 3.76 -18.65 -12.13
C PRO A 189 2.96 -19.89 -11.75
N CYS A 190 2.56 -19.98 -10.48
CA CYS A 190 1.84 -21.11 -9.92
C CYS A 190 0.41 -20.74 -9.48
N GLY A 191 -0.11 -19.59 -9.90
CA GLY A 191 -1.36 -19.07 -9.35
C GLY A 191 -1.86 -17.73 -9.93
N PRO A 192 -2.48 -16.88 -9.11
CA PRO A 192 -2.75 -17.10 -7.68
C PRO A 192 -4.02 -17.95 -7.44
N SER A 193 -3.96 -18.82 -6.44
CA SER A 193 -5.15 -19.54 -5.97
C SER A 193 -6.14 -18.57 -5.32
N ALA A 194 -7.43 -18.92 -5.30
CA ALA A 194 -8.43 -18.14 -4.58
C ALA A 194 -8.11 -18.04 -3.08
N LEU A 195 -7.49 -19.08 -2.50
CA LEU A 195 -7.06 -19.09 -1.11
C LEU A 195 -5.99 -18.02 -0.85
N ALA A 196 -4.93 -17.97 -1.66
CA ALA A 196 -3.85 -17.00 -1.48
C ALA A 196 -4.32 -15.54 -1.66
N VAL A 197 -5.19 -15.27 -2.65
CA VAL A 197 -5.75 -13.93 -2.84
C VAL A 197 -6.59 -13.52 -1.62
N LYS A 198 -7.46 -14.42 -1.15
CA LYS A 198 -8.28 -14.17 0.03
C LYS A 198 -7.45 -13.94 1.29
N GLU A 199 -6.45 -14.77 1.55
CA GLU A 199 -5.56 -14.64 2.72
C GLU A 199 -4.78 -13.32 2.68
N ALA A 200 -4.23 -12.95 1.52
CA ALA A 200 -3.56 -11.68 1.32
C ALA A 200 -4.49 -10.50 1.62
N ALA A 201 -5.70 -10.51 1.04
CA ALA A 201 -6.67 -9.43 1.19
C ALA A 201 -7.24 -9.33 2.61
N TRP A 202 -7.59 -10.46 3.23
CA TRP A 202 -8.09 -10.52 4.60
C TRP A 202 -7.04 -10.05 5.61
N GLY A 203 -5.80 -10.57 5.50
CA GLY A 203 -4.69 -10.18 6.37
C GLY A 203 -4.41 -8.69 6.32
N LEU A 204 -4.35 -8.11 5.11
CA LEU A 204 -4.17 -6.66 4.92
C LEU A 204 -5.30 -5.85 5.53
N ALA A 205 -6.55 -6.29 5.42
CA ALA A 205 -7.68 -5.58 5.99
C ALA A 205 -7.71 -5.61 7.52
N ARG A 206 -7.36 -6.76 8.13
CA ARG A 206 -7.19 -6.89 9.59
C ARG A 206 -6.08 -5.97 10.09
N TYR A 207 -4.92 -5.99 9.43
CA TYR A 207 -3.80 -5.10 9.74
C TYR A 207 -4.21 -3.62 9.65
N ALA A 208 -4.87 -3.22 8.55
CA ALA A 208 -5.21 -1.83 8.31
C ALA A 208 -6.15 -1.27 9.39
N SER A 209 -7.17 -2.04 9.77
CA SER A 209 -8.07 -1.66 10.88
C SER A 209 -7.31 -1.53 12.19
N ILE A 210 -6.46 -2.49 12.55
CA ILE A 210 -5.68 -2.44 13.81
C ILE A 210 -4.72 -1.23 13.82
N ALA A 211 -4.07 -0.94 12.70
CA ALA A 211 -3.17 0.21 12.59
C ALA A 211 -3.93 1.54 12.80
N GLN A 212 -5.09 1.70 12.17
CA GLN A 212 -5.92 2.90 12.31
C GLN A 212 -6.45 3.09 13.74
N ASP A 213 -6.88 2.00 14.39
CA ASP A 213 -7.31 2.04 15.80
C ASP A 213 -6.19 2.49 16.76
N ASN A 214 -4.93 2.45 16.31
CA ASN A 214 -3.74 2.84 17.07
C ASN A 214 -3.00 4.05 16.46
N GLY A 215 -3.66 4.84 15.61
CA GLY A 215 -3.14 6.12 15.12
C GLY A 215 -2.08 6.03 14.01
N LEU A 216 -1.92 4.87 13.37
CA LEU A 216 -0.98 4.69 12.27
C LEU A 216 -1.72 4.55 10.93
N VAL A 217 -1.37 5.40 9.96
CA VAL A 217 -1.84 5.24 8.56
C VAL A 217 -1.32 3.92 7.99
N PRO A 218 -2.17 2.96 7.59
CA PRO A 218 -1.69 1.72 7.01
C PRO A 218 -1.32 1.90 5.53
N ILE A 219 -0.09 1.57 5.18
CA ILE A 219 0.30 1.25 3.80
C ILE A 219 -0.10 -0.20 3.54
N VAL A 220 -1.00 -0.39 2.57
CA VAL A 220 -1.54 -1.69 2.13
C VAL A 220 -0.73 -2.17 0.92
N GLU A 221 0.06 -3.24 1.10
CA GLU A 221 1.02 -3.74 0.10
C GLU A 221 0.76 -5.22 -0.28
N PRO A 222 -0.18 -5.49 -1.21
CA PRO A 222 -0.30 -6.77 -1.90
C PRO A 222 0.67 -6.82 -3.09
N GLU A 223 1.93 -7.19 -2.86
CA GLU A 223 2.92 -7.27 -3.93
C GLU A 223 2.63 -8.48 -4.83
N ILE A 224 2.32 -8.21 -6.10
CA ILE A 224 2.27 -9.25 -7.13
C ILE A 224 3.67 -9.43 -7.66
N LEU A 225 4.21 -10.64 -7.51
CA LEU A 225 5.59 -10.97 -7.83
C LEU A 225 5.84 -10.95 -9.33
N LEU A 226 7.04 -10.53 -9.71
CA LEU A 226 7.50 -10.44 -11.10
C LEU A 226 7.91 -11.80 -11.69
N ASP A 227 8.17 -12.81 -10.86
CA ASP A 227 8.70 -14.10 -11.31
C ASP A 227 7.84 -14.72 -12.45
N GLY A 228 8.49 -15.29 -13.47
CA GLY A 228 7.85 -15.98 -14.60
C GLY A 228 7.94 -15.28 -15.96
N ASP A 229 7.48 -15.96 -17.01
CA ASP A 229 7.45 -15.53 -18.44
C ASP A 229 6.04 -15.07 -18.87
N HIS A 230 5.24 -14.56 -17.94
CA HIS A 230 3.87 -14.14 -18.26
C HIS A 230 3.88 -12.76 -18.93
N ALA A 231 2.96 -12.56 -19.89
CA ALA A 231 2.77 -11.27 -20.54
C ALA A 231 2.11 -10.25 -19.59
N ILE A 232 2.21 -8.96 -19.92
CA ILE A 232 1.68 -7.86 -19.10
C ILE A 232 0.17 -7.97 -18.87
N GLU A 233 -0.58 -8.53 -19.84
CA GLU A 233 -2.02 -8.77 -19.75
C GLU A 233 -2.36 -9.72 -18.61
N ARG A 234 -1.51 -10.73 -18.36
CA ARG A 234 -1.70 -11.67 -17.25
C ARG A 234 -1.48 -10.98 -15.91
N THR A 235 -0.44 -10.15 -15.79
CA THR A 235 -0.21 -9.33 -14.60
C THR A 235 -1.40 -8.41 -14.35
N PHE A 236 -1.93 -7.79 -15.41
CA PHE A 236 -3.08 -6.91 -15.34
C PHE A 236 -4.34 -7.63 -14.82
N GLU A 237 -4.67 -8.79 -15.39
CA GLU A 237 -5.80 -9.62 -14.95
C GLU A 237 -5.69 -10.00 -13.47
N VAL A 238 -4.52 -10.50 -13.06
CA VAL A 238 -4.25 -10.90 -11.68
C VAL A 238 -4.33 -9.69 -10.74
N ALA A 239 -3.74 -8.56 -11.12
CA ALA A 239 -3.77 -7.33 -10.32
C ALA A 239 -5.19 -6.81 -10.12
N GLN A 240 -6.04 -6.85 -11.16
CA GLN A 240 -7.44 -6.47 -11.02
C GLN A 240 -8.17 -7.36 -10.00
N LYS A 241 -7.98 -8.69 -10.06
CA LYS A 241 -8.61 -9.63 -9.14
C LYS A 241 -8.17 -9.40 -7.70
N VAL A 242 -6.86 -9.27 -7.48
CA VAL A 242 -6.27 -9.05 -6.15
C VAL A 242 -6.77 -7.74 -5.55
N TRP A 243 -6.70 -6.64 -6.28
CA TRP A 243 -7.10 -5.33 -5.76
C TRP A 243 -8.61 -5.24 -5.50
N ALA A 244 -9.45 -5.85 -6.34
CA ALA A 244 -10.88 -5.92 -6.07
C ALA A 244 -11.19 -6.64 -4.74
N GLU A 245 -10.51 -7.76 -4.47
CA GLU A 245 -10.69 -8.52 -3.22
C GLU A 245 -10.11 -7.79 -2.00
N VAL A 246 -8.98 -7.09 -2.16
CA VAL A 246 -8.41 -6.20 -1.12
C VAL A 246 -9.42 -5.13 -0.73
N PHE A 247 -9.99 -4.37 -1.68
CA PHE A 247 -10.97 -3.33 -1.34
C PHE A 247 -12.27 -3.88 -0.78
N PHE A 248 -12.71 -5.06 -1.24
CA PHE A 248 -13.84 -5.75 -0.62
C PHE A 248 -13.58 -5.98 0.88
N TYR A 249 -12.43 -6.56 1.26
CA TYR A 249 -12.15 -6.83 2.67
C TYR A 249 -11.76 -5.60 3.50
N LEU A 250 -11.14 -4.58 2.91
CA LEU A 250 -10.95 -3.28 3.56
C LEU A 250 -12.31 -2.69 3.96
N SER A 251 -13.30 -2.76 3.07
CA SER A 251 -14.68 -2.33 3.37
C SER A 251 -15.33 -3.21 4.45
N GLN A 252 -15.20 -4.54 4.38
CA GLN A 252 -15.74 -5.44 5.42
C GLN A 252 -15.12 -5.21 6.81
N ASN A 253 -13.89 -4.69 6.88
CA ASN A 253 -13.21 -4.34 8.12
C ASN A 253 -13.38 -2.87 8.51
N ASN A 254 -14.26 -2.11 7.83
CA ASN A 254 -14.57 -0.71 8.11
C ASN A 254 -13.33 0.21 8.11
N VAL A 255 -12.37 -0.06 7.23
CA VAL A 255 -11.15 0.75 7.08
C VAL A 255 -11.50 2.13 6.48
N LEU A 256 -11.00 3.20 7.09
CA LEU A 256 -11.11 4.58 6.60
C LEU A 256 -10.17 4.78 5.41
N LEU A 257 -10.67 4.78 4.17
CA LEU A 257 -9.83 4.83 2.97
C LEU A 257 -9.02 6.13 2.85
N GLU A 258 -9.59 7.26 3.29
CA GLU A 258 -8.97 8.58 3.32
C GLU A 258 -7.74 8.63 4.24
N GLY A 259 -7.67 7.72 5.21
CA GLY A 259 -6.55 7.53 6.13
C GLY A 259 -5.70 6.30 5.79
N THR A 260 -5.66 5.87 4.53
CA THR A 260 -4.80 4.78 4.04
C THR A 260 -3.86 5.24 2.93
N LEU A 261 -2.84 4.45 2.64
CA LEU A 261 -2.04 4.56 1.42
C LEU A 261 -1.91 3.18 0.78
N LEU A 262 -1.79 3.12 -0.55
CA LEU A 262 -1.56 1.85 -1.25
C LEU A 262 -0.11 1.75 -1.69
N LYS A 263 0.45 0.55 -1.67
CA LYS A 263 1.76 0.24 -2.25
C LYS A 263 1.65 -0.95 -3.20
N PRO A 264 1.10 -0.74 -4.40
CA PRO A 264 1.04 -1.77 -5.44
C PRO A 264 2.40 -1.97 -6.12
N SER A 265 2.60 -3.15 -6.72
CA SER A 265 3.51 -3.31 -7.84
C SER A 265 2.95 -2.62 -9.09
N MET A 266 3.85 -2.09 -9.94
CA MET A 266 3.45 -1.68 -11.29
C MET A 266 3.04 -2.91 -12.10
N VAL A 267 2.15 -2.72 -13.07
CA VAL A 267 1.73 -3.79 -13.99
C VAL A 267 2.79 -3.90 -15.09
N THR A 268 3.66 -4.90 -14.98
CA THR A 268 4.73 -5.18 -15.94
C THR A 268 4.62 -6.62 -16.45
N PRO A 269 5.28 -6.97 -17.57
CA PRO A 269 5.54 -8.36 -17.90
C PRO A 269 6.34 -9.05 -16.78
N GLY A 270 6.30 -10.37 -16.76
CA GLY A 270 7.13 -11.17 -15.89
C GLY A 270 8.62 -10.97 -16.19
N ALA A 271 9.47 -11.20 -15.19
CA ALA A 271 10.91 -10.95 -15.27
C ALA A 271 11.61 -11.80 -16.33
N ASP A 272 11.09 -12.99 -16.62
CA ASP A 272 11.62 -13.91 -17.64
C ASP A 272 10.96 -13.66 -19.02
N HIS A 273 10.07 -12.66 -19.13
CA HIS A 273 9.36 -12.38 -20.37
C HIS A 273 10.26 -11.79 -21.45
N LYS A 274 10.22 -12.38 -22.66
CA LYS A 274 11.13 -12.03 -23.76
C LYS A 274 11.06 -10.57 -24.20
N THR A 275 9.90 -9.94 -24.05
CA THR A 275 9.68 -8.55 -24.49
C THR A 275 9.50 -7.64 -23.29
N LYS A 276 10.39 -6.66 -23.13
CA LYS A 276 10.19 -5.58 -22.16
C LYS A 276 9.07 -4.65 -22.65
N ALA A 277 8.20 -4.23 -21.74
CA ALA A 277 7.19 -3.21 -22.03
C ALA A 277 7.80 -1.81 -21.92
N SER A 278 7.33 -0.88 -22.75
CA SER A 278 7.72 0.53 -22.66
C SER A 278 7.10 1.19 -21.41
N PRO A 279 7.66 2.31 -20.91
CA PRO A 279 7.06 3.04 -19.79
C PRO A 279 5.62 3.47 -20.03
N GLU A 280 5.27 3.86 -21.26
CA GLU A 280 3.90 4.26 -21.64
C GLU A 280 2.94 3.07 -21.58
N THR A 281 3.42 1.88 -21.98
CA THR A 281 2.63 0.64 -21.91
C THR A 281 2.40 0.25 -20.45
N ILE A 282 3.46 0.25 -19.63
CA ILE A 282 3.38 -0.03 -18.18
C ILE A 282 2.43 0.97 -17.50
N ALA A 283 2.56 2.26 -17.80
CA ALA A 283 1.69 3.30 -17.25
C ALA A 283 0.23 3.08 -17.64
N LYS A 284 -0.06 2.78 -18.91
CA LYS A 284 -1.42 2.51 -19.39
C LYS A 284 -2.06 1.34 -18.64
N PHE A 285 -1.39 0.20 -18.57
CA PHE A 285 -1.93 -0.98 -17.88
C PHE A 285 -2.08 -0.74 -16.38
N THR A 286 -1.09 -0.11 -15.75
CA THR A 286 -1.10 0.18 -14.32
C THR A 286 -2.24 1.14 -13.95
N LEU A 287 -2.37 2.27 -14.64
CA LEU A 287 -3.44 3.24 -14.36
C LEU A 287 -4.83 2.69 -14.68
N ASN A 288 -4.97 1.87 -15.72
CA ASN A 288 -6.24 1.19 -16.00
C ASN A 288 -6.62 0.21 -14.89
N MET A 289 -5.64 -0.46 -14.27
CA MET A 289 -5.88 -1.36 -13.15
C MET A 289 -6.42 -0.54 -11.96
N LEU A 290 -5.75 0.55 -11.61
CA LEU A 290 -6.19 1.44 -10.52
C LEU A 290 -7.60 2.00 -10.79
N LYS A 291 -7.87 2.50 -12.00
CA LYS A 291 -9.19 3.04 -12.41
C LYS A 291 -10.33 2.03 -12.30
N ARG A 292 -10.04 0.73 -12.37
CA ARG A 292 -11.05 -0.33 -12.29
C ARG A 292 -11.27 -0.85 -10.88
N THR A 293 -10.37 -0.57 -9.93
CA THR A 293 -10.39 -1.25 -8.62
C THR A 293 -10.27 -0.30 -7.42
N VAL A 294 -9.63 0.85 -7.57
CA VAL A 294 -9.30 1.75 -6.45
C VAL A 294 -10.36 2.84 -6.32
N PRO A 295 -10.99 3.03 -5.14
CA PRO A 295 -11.85 4.18 -4.89
C PRO A 295 -11.06 5.51 -4.86
N PRO A 296 -11.60 6.63 -5.39
CA PRO A 296 -10.97 7.96 -5.31
C PRO A 296 -10.75 8.50 -3.88
N ALA A 297 -11.36 7.90 -2.86
CA ALA A 297 -11.17 8.29 -1.46
C ALA A 297 -9.75 8.05 -0.95
N VAL A 298 -9.00 7.13 -1.57
CA VAL A 298 -7.59 6.88 -1.23
C VAL A 298 -6.75 8.11 -1.60
N PRO A 299 -5.95 8.69 -0.69
CA PRO A 299 -5.19 9.91 -1.01
C PRO A 299 -3.97 9.64 -1.91
N GLY A 300 -3.29 8.50 -1.75
CA GLY A 300 -2.02 8.24 -2.43
C GLY A 300 -1.74 6.78 -2.77
N ILE A 301 -1.11 6.60 -3.94
CA ILE A 301 -0.62 5.33 -4.48
C ILE A 301 0.91 5.42 -4.55
N MET A 302 1.59 4.72 -3.66
CA MET A 302 3.03 4.82 -3.42
C MET A 302 3.72 3.56 -3.95
N PHE A 303 3.97 3.51 -5.26
CA PHE A 303 4.44 2.29 -5.94
C PHE A 303 5.71 1.71 -5.32
N LEU A 304 5.76 0.37 -5.18
CA LEU A 304 7.02 -0.33 -4.95
C LEU A 304 7.81 -0.43 -6.26
N SER A 305 9.13 -0.42 -6.19
CA SER A 305 9.99 -0.57 -7.37
C SER A 305 10.09 -2.03 -7.84
N GLY A 306 9.86 -3.00 -6.94
CA GLY A 306 10.05 -4.42 -7.24
C GLY A 306 11.49 -4.68 -7.67
N GLY A 307 11.66 -5.45 -8.75
CA GLY A 307 12.96 -5.77 -9.37
C GLY A 307 13.42 -4.80 -10.47
N GLN A 308 12.72 -3.70 -10.70
CA GLN A 308 13.09 -2.70 -11.71
C GLN A 308 14.43 -2.05 -11.35
N SER A 309 15.18 -1.59 -12.36
CA SER A 309 16.33 -0.69 -12.16
C SER A 309 15.91 0.66 -11.56
N GLU A 310 16.89 1.45 -11.08
CA GLU A 310 16.62 2.80 -10.58
C GLU A 310 15.96 3.66 -11.68
N MET A 311 16.48 3.62 -12.89
CA MET A 311 15.97 4.39 -14.03
C MET A 311 14.62 3.87 -14.54
N GLU A 312 14.42 2.54 -14.67
CA GLU A 312 13.12 1.98 -15.09
C GLU A 312 12.01 2.39 -14.13
N ALA A 313 12.26 2.33 -12.81
CA ALA A 313 11.29 2.72 -11.80
C ALA A 313 10.93 4.21 -11.88
N THR A 314 11.90 5.09 -12.18
CA THR A 314 11.67 6.53 -12.37
C THR A 314 10.91 6.81 -13.67
N LEU A 315 11.29 6.17 -14.79
CA LEU A 315 10.62 6.37 -16.09
C LEU A 315 9.16 5.91 -16.06
N ASN A 316 8.88 4.75 -15.47
CA ASN A 316 7.53 4.23 -15.37
C ASN A 316 6.64 5.12 -14.49
N LEU A 317 7.18 5.61 -13.37
CA LEU A 317 6.48 6.58 -12.53
C LEU A 317 6.19 7.90 -13.28
N ASN A 318 7.17 8.37 -14.05
CA ASN A 318 7.02 9.59 -14.86
C ASN A 318 5.91 9.44 -15.88
N ALA A 319 5.90 8.34 -16.64
CA ALA A 319 4.87 8.06 -17.64
C ALA A 319 3.46 7.99 -17.01
N MET A 320 3.32 7.47 -15.79
CA MET A 320 2.03 7.46 -15.09
C MET A 320 1.53 8.87 -14.73
N ASN A 321 2.44 9.78 -14.37
CA ASN A 321 2.10 11.15 -13.97
C ASN A 321 1.98 12.14 -15.14
N GLN A 322 2.24 11.70 -16.37
CA GLN A 322 1.94 12.47 -17.59
C GLN A 322 0.45 12.43 -17.99
N SER A 323 -0.38 11.75 -17.20
CA SER A 323 -1.83 11.71 -17.36
C SER A 323 -2.53 12.12 -16.07
N LEU A 324 -3.78 12.59 -16.17
CA LEU A 324 -4.57 12.97 -15.00
C LEU A 324 -4.97 11.72 -14.20
N ASN A 325 -4.71 11.79 -12.90
CA ASN A 325 -5.04 10.74 -11.94
C ASN A 325 -5.93 11.31 -10.82
N PRO A 326 -6.95 10.58 -10.37
CA PRO A 326 -7.76 11.00 -9.22
C PRO A 326 -7.03 10.81 -7.87
N TRP A 327 -5.91 10.11 -7.87
CA TRP A 327 -5.04 9.88 -6.72
C TRP A 327 -3.70 10.56 -6.90
N HIS A 328 -3.00 10.81 -5.80
CA HIS A 328 -1.59 11.14 -5.83
C HIS A 328 -0.75 9.90 -6.17
N VAL A 329 -0.19 9.83 -7.37
CA VAL A 329 0.65 8.71 -7.83
C VAL A 329 2.12 9.04 -7.58
N SER A 330 2.76 8.31 -6.67
CA SER A 330 4.13 8.53 -6.21
C SER A 330 4.85 7.19 -5.95
N PHE A 331 5.96 7.24 -5.22
CA PHE A 331 6.87 6.12 -4.99
C PHE A 331 6.98 5.75 -3.51
N SER A 332 7.24 4.47 -3.24
CA SER A 332 7.75 3.94 -1.99
C SER A 332 8.88 2.97 -2.31
N TYR A 333 10.06 3.54 -2.57
CA TYR A 333 11.17 2.82 -3.18
C TYR A 333 12.24 2.44 -2.16
N ALA A 334 12.72 1.21 -2.28
CA ALA A 334 13.87 0.69 -1.54
C ALA A 334 15.09 0.67 -2.47
N ARG A 335 15.28 -0.44 -3.20
CA ARG A 335 16.39 -0.61 -4.16
C ARG A 335 16.51 0.55 -5.14
N ALA A 336 15.39 1.05 -5.68
CA ALA A 336 15.38 2.15 -6.64
C ALA A 336 15.84 3.53 -6.10
N LEU A 337 16.06 3.66 -4.79
CA LEU A 337 16.65 4.85 -4.15
C LEU A 337 18.02 4.57 -3.50
N GLN A 338 18.40 3.30 -3.34
CA GLN A 338 19.48 2.89 -2.45
C GLN A 338 20.64 2.17 -3.14
N ASN A 339 20.44 1.64 -4.35
CA ASN A 339 21.44 0.78 -4.97
C ASN A 339 22.72 1.54 -5.32
N SER A 340 22.57 2.70 -5.98
CA SER A 340 23.71 3.58 -6.26
C SER A 340 24.36 4.10 -4.98
N VAL A 341 23.55 4.39 -3.94
CA VAL A 341 24.04 4.84 -2.64
C VAL A 341 24.97 3.83 -1.99
N LEU A 342 24.56 2.55 -1.92
CA LEU A 342 25.39 1.47 -1.36
C LEU A 342 26.70 1.30 -2.13
N LYS A 343 26.63 1.29 -3.46
CA LYS A 343 27.80 1.14 -4.33
C LYS A 343 28.79 2.30 -4.22
N THR A 344 28.28 3.53 -4.04
CA THR A 344 29.12 4.71 -3.82
C THR A 344 29.72 4.70 -2.42
N TRP A 345 28.95 4.32 -1.39
CA TRP A 345 29.41 4.32 -0.02
C TRP A 345 30.50 3.27 0.24
N GLN A 346 30.31 2.02 -0.21
CA GLN A 346 31.21 0.89 0.04
C GLN A 346 31.57 0.65 1.52
N GLY A 347 30.75 1.15 2.45
CA GLY A 347 31.05 1.08 3.88
C GLY A 347 32.14 2.03 4.37
N ARG A 348 32.61 2.95 3.53
CA ARG A 348 33.76 3.79 3.83
C ARG A 348 33.33 5.19 4.29
N PRO A 349 33.78 5.68 5.46
CA PRO A 349 33.42 7.00 5.97
C PRO A 349 33.76 8.15 5.01
N GLU A 350 34.87 8.06 4.27
CA GLU A 350 35.30 9.06 3.29
C GLU A 350 34.33 9.21 2.10
N ASN A 351 33.50 8.20 1.84
CA ASN A 351 32.52 8.22 0.76
C ASN A 351 31.14 8.73 1.20
N LEU A 352 30.98 9.14 2.46
CA LEU A 352 29.69 9.54 3.04
C LEU A 352 29.01 10.63 2.19
N GLU A 353 29.70 11.72 1.91
CA GLU A 353 29.14 12.86 1.17
C GLU A 353 28.75 12.47 -0.27
N ALA A 354 29.59 11.66 -0.94
CA ALA A 354 29.30 11.18 -2.28
C ALA A 354 28.05 10.29 -2.33
N ALA A 355 27.89 9.41 -1.35
CA ALA A 355 26.73 8.53 -1.24
C ALA A 355 25.44 9.32 -0.90
N GLN A 356 25.53 10.34 -0.04
CA GLN A 356 24.41 11.23 0.24
C GLN A 356 23.99 12.05 -1.00
N LYS A 357 24.96 12.53 -1.79
CA LYS A 357 24.68 13.17 -3.09
C LYS A 357 23.99 12.22 -4.06
N ALA A 358 24.41 10.95 -4.12
CA ALA A 358 23.76 9.93 -4.94
C ALA A 358 22.30 9.70 -4.53
N LEU A 359 22.02 9.62 -3.21
CA LEU A 359 20.66 9.50 -2.69
C LEU A 359 19.82 10.71 -3.10
N LEU A 360 20.34 11.91 -2.91
CA LEU A 360 19.62 13.14 -3.24
C LEU A 360 19.32 13.24 -4.74
N ALA A 361 20.26 12.83 -5.60
CA ALA A 361 20.05 12.78 -7.04
C ALA A 361 18.91 11.82 -7.43
N ARG A 362 18.83 10.63 -6.82
CA ARG A 362 17.72 9.68 -7.04
C ARG A 362 16.41 10.16 -6.43
N ALA A 363 16.43 10.78 -5.26
CA ALA A 363 15.23 11.36 -4.66
C ALA A 363 14.66 12.48 -5.55
N LYS A 364 15.52 13.37 -6.07
CA LYS A 364 15.14 14.44 -7.01
C LYS A 364 14.59 13.90 -8.34
N ALA A 365 15.22 12.87 -8.90
CA ALA A 365 14.73 12.21 -10.13
C ALA A 365 13.30 11.66 -9.95
N ASN A 366 13.07 10.94 -8.85
CA ASN A 366 11.74 10.40 -8.55
C ASN A 366 10.72 11.48 -8.17
N SER A 367 11.15 12.58 -7.55
CA SER A 367 10.33 13.78 -7.33
C SER A 367 9.86 14.39 -8.65
N LEU A 368 10.76 14.58 -9.62
CA LEU A 368 10.41 15.06 -10.96
C LEU A 368 9.49 14.09 -11.70
N ALA A 369 9.70 12.78 -11.54
CA ALA A 369 8.83 11.75 -12.11
C ALA A 369 7.43 11.76 -11.51
N GLN A 370 7.30 12.01 -10.20
CA GLN A 370 6.01 12.23 -9.54
C GLN A 370 5.28 13.43 -10.19
N LEU A 371 6.00 14.46 -10.59
CA LEU A 371 5.42 15.63 -11.27
C LEU A 371 5.21 15.44 -12.78
N GLY A 372 5.58 14.28 -13.35
CA GLY A 372 5.50 14.01 -14.80
C GLY A 372 6.51 14.83 -15.64
N ARG A 373 7.60 15.30 -15.02
CA ARG A 373 8.57 16.23 -15.60
C ARG A 373 10.00 15.67 -15.66
N TYR A 374 10.18 14.38 -15.43
CA TYR A 374 11.49 13.76 -15.48
C TYR A 374 11.94 13.48 -16.91
N THR A 375 13.22 13.71 -17.17
CA THR A 375 13.93 13.39 -18.41
C THR A 375 15.16 12.55 -18.07
N SER A 376 15.47 11.54 -18.87
CA SER A 376 16.63 10.65 -18.64
C SER A 376 17.97 11.21 -19.14
N GLU A 377 18.02 12.49 -19.51
CA GLU A 377 19.25 13.14 -19.97
C GLU A 377 20.29 13.18 -18.85
N GLY A 378 21.50 12.67 -19.10
CA GLY A 378 22.60 12.65 -18.13
C GLY A 378 22.59 11.47 -17.15
N GLU A 379 21.71 10.48 -17.33
CA GLU A 379 21.69 9.26 -16.49
C GLU A 379 22.87 8.33 -16.77
N SER A 380 23.48 7.82 -15.70
CA SER A 380 24.62 6.89 -15.80
C SER A 380 24.17 5.49 -16.23
N ASP A 381 25.08 4.68 -16.78
CA ASP A 381 24.76 3.32 -17.22
C ASP A 381 24.39 2.39 -16.04
N GLU A 382 24.90 2.67 -14.84
CA GLU A 382 24.58 1.90 -13.64
C GLU A 382 23.12 2.05 -13.22
N SER A 383 22.52 3.22 -13.46
CA SER A 383 21.11 3.48 -13.15
C SER A 383 20.15 2.61 -13.99
N LYS A 384 20.62 2.11 -15.14
CA LYS A 384 19.87 1.29 -16.11
C LYS A 384 19.87 -0.20 -15.76
N ALA A 385 20.76 -0.65 -14.87
CA ALA A 385 20.93 -2.06 -14.57
C ALA A 385 19.75 -2.61 -13.74
N GLY A 386 19.07 -3.64 -14.26
CA GLY A 386 17.94 -4.31 -13.59
C GLY A 386 18.34 -4.93 -12.25
N MET A 387 17.40 -4.97 -11.30
CA MET A 387 17.67 -5.38 -9.91
C MET A 387 16.86 -6.60 -9.47
N PHE A 388 16.24 -7.31 -10.41
CA PHE A 388 15.44 -8.50 -10.11
C PHE A 388 16.31 -9.62 -9.56
N GLN A 389 15.80 -10.29 -8.53
CA GLN A 389 16.38 -11.49 -7.97
C GLN A 389 15.26 -12.51 -7.78
N LYS A 390 15.36 -13.65 -8.47
CA LYS A 390 14.37 -14.72 -8.40
C LYS A 390 14.20 -15.19 -6.95
N GLY A 391 12.95 -15.27 -6.49
CA GLY A 391 12.64 -15.68 -5.11
C GLY A 391 13.13 -14.73 -4.00
N TYR A 392 13.27 -13.43 -4.28
CA TYR A 392 13.66 -12.44 -3.26
C TYR A 392 12.65 -12.36 -2.09
N THR A 393 13.15 -12.48 -0.86
CA THR A 393 12.36 -12.37 0.37
C THR A 393 12.94 -11.27 1.28
N TYR A 394 12.05 -10.45 1.87
CA TYR A 394 12.35 -9.28 2.72
C TYR A 394 12.54 -9.61 4.20
#